data_AF-F1B861-F1
#
_entry.id   AF-F1B861-F1
#
_cell.length_a   1.000
_cell.length_b   1.000
_cell.length_c   1.000
_cell.angle_alpha   90.00
_cell.angle_beta   90.00
_cell.angle_gamma   90.00
#
_symmetry.space_group_name_H-M   'P 1'
#
loop_
_entity.id
_entity.type
_entity.pdbx_description
1 polymer ?
#
loop_
_entity_poly.entity_id
_entity_poly.type
_entity_poly.pdbx_seq_one_letter_code
_entity_poly.pdbx_strand_id
1 'polypeptide(L)'
;GKLRQQIDIVQNANRHLMGDALTSLSVKELKQLEIRLERGLSRVRSKKNEMLLEEIEIMQRREHILLAENQFLRAKIAECETNQNTNVLMHQPEFDALPGFDARNFLQANLIEAAAQHYTHQDQTALQLG
;
A
#
# COMPACT_ATOMS: atom_id res chain seq x y z
N GLY A 1 12.08 -10.36 47.99
CA GLY A 1 12.71 -11.45 47.23
C GLY A 1 13.47 -10.90 46.04
N LYS A 2 14.50 -11.62 45.56
CA LYS A 2 15.41 -11.18 44.48
C LYS A 2 14.69 -10.70 43.22
N LEU A 3 13.60 -11.37 42.82
CA LEU A 3 12.79 -10.96 41.67
C LEU A 3 12.19 -9.56 41.82
N ARG A 4 11.68 -9.23 43.02
CA ARG A 4 11.04 -7.93 43.26
C ARG A 4 12.04 -6.78 43.15
N GLN A 5 13.25 -6.95 43.69
CA GLN A 5 14.32 -5.97 43.48
C GLN A 5 14.67 -5.79 42.00
N GLN A 6 14.73 -6.86 41.21
CA GLN A 6 15.00 -6.74 39.76
C GLN A 6 13.89 -5.96 39.04
N ILE A 7 12.63 -6.21 39.41
CA ILE A 7 11.48 -5.46 38.88
C ILE A 7 11.63 -3.97 39.22
N ASP A 8 11.91 -3.64 40.48
CA ASP A 8 12.04 -2.25 40.93
C ASP A 8 13.19 -1.53 40.19
N ILE A 9 14.32 -2.21 39.96
CA ILE A 9 15.45 -1.67 39.19
C ILE A 9 15.04 -1.34 37.75
N VAL A 10 14.38 -2.28 37.06
CA VAL A 10 13.96 -2.08 35.66
C VAL A 10 12.91 -0.98 35.56
N GLN A 11 11.96 -0.94 36.50
CA GLN A 11 10.93 0.11 36.53
C GLN A 11 11.54 1.50 36.77
N ASN A 12 12.48 1.63 37.71
CA ASN A 12 13.19 2.89 37.92
C ASN A 12 13.98 3.31 36.67
N ALA A 13 14.68 2.37 36.04
CA ALA A 13 15.40 2.65 34.80
C ALA A 13 14.47 3.11 33.67
N ASN A 14 13.28 2.52 33.53
CA ASN A 14 12.29 2.95 32.55
C ASN A 14 11.75 4.35 32.82
N ARG A 15 11.49 4.70 34.09
CA ARG A 15 11.08 6.07 34.44
C ARG A 15 12.12 7.10 34.01
N HIS A 16 13.40 6.84 34.30
CA HIS A 16 14.48 7.73 33.84
C HIS A 16 14.52 7.83 32.31
N LEU A 17 14.37 6.72 31.58
CA LEU A 17 14.32 6.74 30.11
C LEU A 17 13.13 7.53 29.56
N MET A 18 12.02 7.61 30.29
CA MET A 18 10.84 8.42 29.95
C MET A 18 10.97 9.89 30.36
N GLY A 19 12.07 10.28 31.02
CA GLY A 19 12.29 11.64 31.51
C GLY A 19 11.72 11.92 32.91
N ASP A 20 11.29 10.89 33.64
CA ASP A 20 10.76 11.01 34.99
C ASP A 20 11.83 10.78 36.07
N ALA A 21 11.59 11.23 37.29
CA ALA A 21 12.42 11.01 38.49
C ALA A 21 13.92 11.39 38.32
N LEU A 22 14.22 12.30 37.38
CA LEU A 22 15.58 12.69 37.01
C LEU A 22 16.35 13.40 38.14
N THR A 23 15.64 14.02 39.08
CA THR A 23 16.25 14.71 40.24
C THR A 23 17.05 13.78 41.15
N SER A 24 16.81 12.48 41.05
CA SER A 24 17.56 11.45 41.80
C SER A 24 18.90 11.07 41.15
N LEU A 25 19.16 11.53 39.93
CA LEU A 25 20.36 11.23 39.17
C LEU A 25 21.42 12.32 39.36
N SER A 26 22.68 11.89 39.46
CA SER A 26 23.83 12.80 39.37
C SER A 26 24.00 13.34 37.95
N VAL A 27 24.75 14.44 37.82
CA VAL A 27 25.11 15.02 36.50
C VAL A 27 25.78 13.98 35.58
N LYS A 28 26.60 13.09 36.14
CA LYS A 28 27.26 12.02 35.38
C LYS A 28 26.25 11.01 34.83
N GLU A 29 25.29 10.60 35.66
CA GLU A 29 24.22 9.66 35.25
C GLU A 29 23.27 10.28 34.23
N LEU A 30 22.94 11.58 34.38
CA LEU A 30 22.16 12.32 33.40
C LEU A 30 22.84 12.36 32.02
N LYS A 31 24.15 12.65 31.97
CA LYS A 31 24.91 12.60 30.71
C LYS A 31 24.92 11.21 30.08
N GLN A 32 25.02 10.16 30.90
CA GLN A 32 24.96 8.79 30.39
C GLN A 32 23.56 8.43 29.85
N LEU A 33 22.52 8.89 30.53
CA LEU A 33 21.13 8.73 30.10
C LEU A 33 20.88 9.44 28.76
N GLU A 34 21.34 10.69 28.63
CA GLU A 34 21.26 11.48 27.39
C GLU A 34 21.93 10.75 26.21
N ILE A 35 23.19 10.32 26.37
CA ILE A 35 23.92 9.56 25.33
C ILE A 35 23.16 8.28 24.94
N ARG A 36 22.58 7.57 25.93
CA ARG A 36 21.82 6.35 25.66
C ARG A 36 20.55 6.64 24.86
N LEU A 37 19.82 7.71 25.20
CA LEU A 37 18.62 8.15 24.50
C LEU A 37 18.95 8.61 23.08
N GLU A 38 20.00 9.40 22.91
CA GLU A 38 20.46 9.87 21.59
C GLU A 38 20.81 8.70 20.66
N ARG A 39 21.56 7.71 21.16
CA ARG A 39 21.87 6.49 20.40
C ARG A 39 20.62 5.69 20.07
N GLY A 40 19.68 5.56 21.01
CA GLY A 40 18.41 4.88 20.78
C GLY A 40 17.59 5.57 19.70
N LEU A 41 17.44 6.88 19.81
CA LEU A 41 16.70 7.72 18.86
C LEU A 41 17.33 7.67 17.46
N SER A 42 18.66 7.75 17.38
CA SER A 42 19.40 7.62 16.12
C SER A 42 19.10 6.28 15.44
N ARG A 43 19.15 5.16 16.17
CA ARG A 43 18.82 3.83 15.62
C ARG A 43 17.37 3.75 15.13
N VAL A 44 16.41 4.27 15.90
CA VAL A 44 14.99 4.28 15.51
C VAL A 44 14.78 5.10 14.24
N ARG A 45 15.37 6.30 14.15
CA ARG A 45 15.28 7.17 12.97
C ARG A 45 15.89 6.49 11.75
N SER A 46 17.09 5.91 11.86
CA SER A 46 17.74 5.21 10.77
C SER A 46 16.89 4.05 10.26
N LYS A 47 16.33 3.23 11.15
CA LYS A 47 15.49 2.09 10.73
C LYS A 47 14.19 2.54 10.08
N LYS A 48 13.54 3.59 10.62
CA LYS A 48 12.35 4.18 9.99
C LYS A 48 12.67 4.70 8.59
N ASN A 49 13.82 5.36 8.42
CA ASN A 49 14.23 5.89 7.12
C ASN A 49 14.51 4.78 6.11
N GLU A 50 15.23 3.72 6.52
CA GLU A 50 15.47 2.53 5.70
C GLU A 50 14.16 1.90 5.22
N MET A 51 13.20 1.68 6.13
CA MET A 51 11.89 1.11 5.77
C MET A 51 11.09 2.02 4.83
N LEU A 52 11.12 3.33 5.04
CA LEU A 52 10.42 4.28 4.17
C LEU A 52 11.02 4.29 2.76
N LEU A 53 12.35 4.22 2.64
CA LEU A 53 13.03 4.14 1.35
C LEU A 53 12.68 2.85 0.61
N GLU A 54 12.66 1.72 1.32
CA GLU A 54 12.24 0.42 0.77
C GLU A 54 10.79 0.48 0.24
N GLU A 55 9.87 1.04 1.02
CA GLU A 55 8.47 1.18 0.61
C GLU A 55 8.30 2.10 -0.60
N ILE A 56 9.04 3.21 -0.66
CA ILE A 56 9.05 4.12 -1.82
C ILE A 56 9.52 3.37 -3.08
N GLU A 57 10.59 2.58 -2.98
CA GLU A 57 11.12 1.81 -4.10
C GLU A 57 10.10 0.78 -4.62
N ILE A 58 9.42 0.08 -3.70
CA ILE A 58 8.35 -0.86 -4.04
C ILE A 58 7.22 -0.15 -4.80
N MET A 59 6.78 1.01 -4.29
CA MET A 59 5.69 1.77 -4.92
C MET A 59 6.06 2.31 -6.30
N GLN A 60 7.29 2.82 -6.47
CA GLN A 60 7.79 3.27 -7.77
C GLN A 60 7.86 2.13 -8.80
N ARG A 61 8.31 0.93 -8.39
CA ARG A 61 8.28 -0.24 -9.28
C ARG A 61 6.85 -0.62 -9.67
N ARG A 62 5.93 -0.60 -8.72
CA ARG A 62 4.51 -0.90 -8.98
C ARG A 62 3.90 0.11 -9.95
N GLU A 63 4.17 1.40 -9.75
CA GLU A 63 3.74 2.47 -10.66
C GLU A 63 4.24 2.22 -12.09
N HIS A 64 5.53 1.91 -12.25
CA HIS A 64 6.11 1.63 -13.57
C HIS A 64 5.43 0.43 -14.27
N ILE A 65 5.18 -0.66 -13.55
CA ILE A 65 4.50 -1.84 -14.10
C ILE A 65 3.08 -1.48 -14.55
N LEU A 66 2.32 -0.76 -13.70
CA LEU A 66 0.95 -0.36 -14.00
C LEU A 66 0.89 0.59 -15.20
N LEU A 67 1.84 1.53 -15.32
CA LEU A 67 1.92 2.42 -16.48
C LEU A 67 2.18 1.64 -17.78
N ALA A 68 3.11 0.67 -17.74
CA ALA A 68 3.41 -0.17 -18.89
C ALA A 68 2.20 -1.03 -19.31
N GLU A 69 1.51 -1.65 -18.35
CA GLU A 69 0.31 -2.43 -18.60
C GLU A 69 -0.83 -1.56 -19.15
N ASN A 70 -1.04 -0.37 -18.59
CA ASN A 70 -2.06 0.55 -19.07
C ASN A 70 -1.78 1.02 -20.50
N GLN A 71 -0.52 1.31 -20.83
CA GLN A 71 -0.10 1.67 -22.18
C GLN A 71 -0.33 0.53 -23.17
N PHE A 72 0.02 -0.70 -22.79
CA PHE A 72 -0.23 -1.89 -23.61
C PHE A 72 -1.72 -2.09 -23.89
N LEU A 73 -2.56 -1.99 -22.86
CA LEU A 73 -4.02 -2.13 -23.02
C LEU A 73 -4.60 -1.04 -23.93
N ARG A 74 -4.15 0.21 -23.79
CA ARG A 74 -4.58 1.32 -24.67
C ARG A 74 -4.20 1.08 -26.13
N ALA A 75 -2.99 0.59 -26.39
CA ALA A 75 -2.56 0.24 -27.74
C ALA A 75 -3.44 -0.88 -28.34
N LYS A 76 -3.74 -1.91 -27.54
CA LYS A 76 -4.61 -3.02 -27.96
C LYS A 76 -6.05 -2.58 -28.24
N ILE A 77 -6.59 -1.67 -27.44
CA ILE A 77 -7.92 -1.07 -27.68
C ILE A 77 -7.92 -0.32 -29.02
N ALA A 78 -6.92 0.54 -29.26
CA ALA A 78 -6.82 1.30 -30.50
C ALA A 78 -6.68 0.39 -31.75
N GLU A 79 -5.95 -0.72 -31.62
CA GLU A 79 -5.86 -1.74 -32.68
C GLU A 79 -7.22 -2.41 -32.94
N CYS A 80 -7.95 -2.82 -31.89
CA CYS A 80 -9.28 -3.41 -32.03
C CYS A 80 -10.29 -2.45 -32.68
N GLU A 81 -10.28 -1.16 -32.30
CA GLU A 81 -11.14 -0.14 -32.89
C GLU A 81 -10.81 0.09 -34.37
N THR A 82 -9.52 0.12 -34.72
CA THR A 82 -9.08 0.22 -36.12
C THR A 82 -9.52 -0.99 -36.94
N ASN A 83 -9.36 -2.20 -36.40
CA ASN A 83 -9.75 -3.44 -37.07
C ASN A 83 -11.27 -3.60 -37.23
N GLN A 84 -12.07 -3.08 -36.28
CA GLN A 84 -13.52 -2.99 -36.46
C GLN A 84 -13.89 -2.01 -37.56
N ASN A 85 -13.26 -0.84 -37.62
CA ASN A 85 -13.53 0.15 -38.66
C ASN A 85 -13.13 -0.35 -40.06
N THR A 86 -12.02 -1.08 -40.21
CA THR A 86 -11.63 -1.70 -41.50
C THR A 86 -12.53 -2.87 -41.89
N ASN A 87 -12.99 -3.70 -40.94
CA ASN A 87 -13.98 -4.74 -41.24
C ASN A 87 -15.34 -4.16 -41.66
N VAL A 88 -15.78 -3.05 -41.07
CA VAL A 88 -17.02 -2.35 -41.48
C VAL A 88 -16.88 -1.73 -42.88
N LEU A 89 -15.70 -1.26 -43.27
CA LEU A 89 -15.47 -0.71 -44.62
C LEU A 89 -15.38 -1.80 -45.71
N MET A 90 -15.04 -3.04 -45.34
CA MET A 90 -14.91 -4.19 -46.25
C MET A 90 -16.18 -5.05 -46.35
N HIS A 91 -17.14 -4.91 -45.43
CA HIS A 91 -18.43 -5.56 -45.50
C HIS A 91 -19.46 -4.60 -46.10
N GLN A 92 -19.58 -4.60 -47.44
CA GLN A 92 -20.87 -4.30 -48.06
C GLN A 92 -21.75 -5.54 -47.90
N PRO A 93 -22.93 -5.46 -47.28
CA PRO A 93 -24.00 -6.38 -47.54
C PRO A 93 -25.09 -5.65 -48.31
N GLU A 94 -25.23 -5.96 -49.60
CA GLU A 94 -26.59 -6.12 -50.09
C GLU A 94 -27.20 -7.30 -49.30
N PHE A 95 -28.44 -7.12 -48.83
CA PHE A 95 -29.32 -8.02 -48.09
C PHE A 95 -29.52 -7.76 -46.57
N ASP A 96 -30.66 -7.10 -46.33
CA ASP A 96 -31.64 -7.20 -45.24
C ASP A 96 -31.17 -7.42 -43.79
N ALA A 97 -31.55 -6.43 -42.98
CA ALA A 97 -31.17 -6.20 -41.60
C ALA A 97 -31.45 -7.36 -40.62
N LEU A 98 -30.40 -7.80 -39.92
CA LEU A 98 -30.48 -8.41 -38.58
C LEU A 98 -30.09 -7.35 -37.52
N PRO A 99 -30.68 -7.34 -36.31
CA PRO A 99 -30.32 -6.38 -35.27
C PRO A 99 -28.83 -6.53 -34.92
N GLY A 100 -28.07 -5.44 -35.10
CA GLY A 100 -26.63 -5.43 -34.91
C GLY A 100 -26.22 -5.94 -33.52
N PHE A 101 -25.32 -6.92 -33.48
CA PHE A 101 -24.66 -7.35 -32.25
C PHE A 101 -23.74 -6.22 -31.75
N ASP A 102 -24.17 -5.50 -30.73
CA ASP A 102 -23.39 -4.43 -30.10
C ASP A 102 -22.47 -5.01 -29.01
N ALA A 103 -21.24 -5.33 -29.40
CA ALA A 103 -20.20 -5.83 -28.50
C ALA A 103 -19.90 -4.88 -27.32
N ARG A 104 -20.23 -3.59 -27.45
CA ARG A 104 -20.01 -2.58 -26.41
C ARG A 104 -20.95 -2.79 -25.22
N ASN A 105 -22.21 -3.15 -25.48
CA ASN A 105 -23.18 -3.50 -24.44
C ASN A 105 -22.79 -4.79 -23.69
N PHE A 106 -22.23 -5.77 -24.41
CA PHE A 106 -21.83 -7.04 -23.80
C PHE A 106 -20.65 -6.90 -22.83
N LEU A 107 -19.62 -6.12 -23.21
CA LEU A 107 -18.47 -5.86 -22.34
C LEU A 107 -18.87 -5.06 -21.09
N GLN A 108 -19.75 -4.08 -21.24
CA GLN A 108 -20.20 -3.26 -20.11
C GLN A 108 -21.01 -4.06 -19.08
N ALA A 109 -21.85 -5.00 -19.52
CA ALA A 109 -22.60 -5.88 -18.63
C ALA A 109 -21.66 -6.76 -17.78
N ASN A 110 -20.64 -7.37 -18.40
CA ASN A 110 -19.70 -8.24 -17.70
C ASN A 110 -18.80 -7.46 -16.72
N LEU A 111 -18.43 -6.22 -17.03
CA LEU A 111 -17.65 -5.35 -16.14
C LEU A 111 -18.43 -4.95 -14.88
N ILE A 112 -19.74 -4.69 -15.01
CA ILE A 112 -20.61 -4.39 -13.86
C ILE A 112 -20.77 -5.62 -12.96
N GLU A 113 -20.92 -6.80 -13.56
CA GLU A 113 -21.04 -8.07 -12.82
C GLU A 113 -19.75 -8.41 -12.06
N ALA A 114 -18.58 -8.24 -12.69
CA ALA A 114 -17.29 -8.42 -12.04
C ALA A 114 -17.08 -7.40 -10.89
N ALA A 115 -17.46 -6.14 -11.09
CA ALA A 115 -17.35 -5.11 -10.04
C ALA A 115 -18.24 -5.44 -8.83
N ALA A 116 -19.45 -5.97 -9.04
CA ALA A 116 -20.34 -6.38 -7.95
C ALA A 116 -19.74 -7.52 -7.10
N GLN A 117 -19.08 -8.49 -7.73
CA GLN A 117 -18.43 -9.61 -7.03
C GLN A 117 -17.20 -9.17 -6.22
N HIS A 118 -16.46 -8.17 -6.71
CA HIS A 118 -15.31 -7.62 -5.98
C HIS A 118 -15.70 -6.77 -4.76
N TYR A 119 -16.83 -6.07 -4.81
CA TYR A 119 -17.35 -5.31 -3.66
C TYR A 119 -17.76 -6.22 -2.49
N THR A 120 -18.35 -7.39 -2.76
CA THR A 120 -18.78 -8.31 -1.70
C THR A 120 -17.64 -8.93 -0.89
N HIS A 121 -16.41 -8.94 -1.42
CA HIS A 121 -15.25 -9.49 -0.72
C HIS A 121 -14.44 -8.46 0.08
N GLN A 122 -14.63 -7.15 -0.14
CA GLN A 122 -13.90 -6.12 0.61
C GLN A 122 -14.42 -5.94 2.05
N ASP A 123 -15.71 -6.13 2.30
CA ASP A 123 -16.30 -6.01 3.65
C ASP A 123 -15.83 -7.08 4.65
N GLN A 124 -15.16 -8.16 4.19
CA GLN A 124 -14.62 -9.20 5.06
C GLN A 124 -13.21 -8.92 5.60
N THR A 125 -12.52 -7.86 5.13
CA THR A 125 -11.16 -7.54 5.60
C THR A 125 -11.09 -6.40 6.62
N ALA A 126 -12.25 -5.88 7.08
CA ALA A 126 -12.30 -4.92 8.16
C ALA A 126 -11.85 -5.58 9.49
N LEU A 127 -10.59 -5.36 9.88
CA LEU A 127 -10.07 -5.72 11.19
C LEU A 127 -10.87 -4.99 12.26
N GLN A 128 -11.72 -5.73 12.96
CA GLN A 128 -12.49 -5.24 14.09
C GLN A 128 -11.53 -5.09 15.29
N LEU A 129 -11.05 -3.86 15.50
CA LEU A 129 -10.26 -3.51 16.68
C LEU A 129 -11.22 -3.32 17.85
N GLY A 130 -11.32 -4.35 18.69
CA GLY A 130 -11.89 -4.31 20.04
C GLY A 130 -10.80 -4.31 21.10
#